data_AF-A0A0R2JSF0-F1
#
_entry.id   AF-A0A0R2JSF0-F1
#
_cell.length_a   1.000
_cell.length_b   1.000
_cell.length_c   1.000
_cell.angle_alpha   90.00
_cell.angle_beta   90.00
_cell.angle_gamma   90.00
#
_symmetry.space_group_name_H-M   'P 1'
#
loop_
_entity.id
_entity.type
_entity.pdbx_description
1 polymer ?
#
loop_
_entity_poly.entity_id
_entity_poly.type
_entity_poly.pdbx_seq_one_letter_code
_entity_poly.pdbx_strand_id
1 'polypeptide(L)'
;METLVIMKDQQAVTSSLKVAETFGKRHKNVIQSIENLTAENSALQNMFKLGTYLSKQNKTLPMYYMNRDGFTLLVVGFIFKRQ
;
A
#
# COMPACT_ATOMS: atom_id res chain seq x y z
N MET A 1 19.90 -1.08 -7.29
CA MET A 1 18.89 -1.92 -7.94
C MET A 1 17.67 -1.95 -7.03
N GLU A 2 16.62 -1.19 -7.34
CA GLU A 2 15.40 -1.16 -6.53
C GLU A 2 14.52 -2.35 -6.90
N THR A 3 14.66 -3.44 -6.15
CA THR A 3 13.80 -4.62 -6.33
C THR A 3 12.40 -4.29 -5.81
N LEU A 4 11.55 -3.80 -6.71
CA LEU A 4 10.17 -3.37 -6.47
C LEU A 4 9.18 -4.51 -6.15
N VAL A 5 9.66 -5.75 -6.10
CA VAL A 5 8.82 -6.95 -5.93
C VAL A 5 9.38 -7.76 -4.77
N ILE A 6 8.70 -7.71 -3.62
CA ILE A 6 8.95 -8.62 -2.51
C ILE A 6 8.15 -9.89 -2.85
N MET A 7 8.78 -10.88 -3.46
CA MET A 7 8.09 -12.16 -3.72
C MET A 7 7.84 -12.88 -2.38
N LYS A 8 6.65 -12.68 -1.82
CA LYS A 8 6.12 -13.47 -0.71
C LYS A 8 5.01 -14.35 -1.30
N ASP A 9 5.20 -15.67 -1.27
CA ASP A 9 4.21 -16.67 -1.73
C ASP A 9 3.88 -16.68 -3.24
N GLN A 10 4.85 -16.41 -4.13
CA GLN A 10 4.69 -16.42 -5.61
C GLN A 10 3.67 -15.42 -6.18
N GLN A 11 3.16 -14.49 -5.36
CA GLN A 11 2.32 -13.40 -5.84
C GLN A 11 3.15 -12.12 -5.95
N ALA A 12 3.01 -11.42 -7.08
CA ALA A 12 3.53 -10.06 -7.21
C ALA A 12 2.78 -9.17 -6.21
N VAL A 13 3.44 -8.84 -5.11
CA VAL A 13 2.92 -7.93 -4.08
C VAL A 13 3.74 -6.64 -4.08
N THR A 14 3.08 -5.52 -3.80
CA THR A 14 3.70 -4.21 -3.61
C THR A 14 3.43 -3.71 -2.19
N SER A 15 4.19 -2.71 -1.74
CA SER A 15 4.00 -2.09 -0.43
C SER A 15 3.40 -0.68 -0.56
N SER A 16 2.64 -0.25 0.45
CA SER A 16 2.14 1.12 0.56
C SER A 16 3.27 2.15 0.52
N LEU A 17 4.48 1.78 0.95
CA LEU A 17 5.68 2.60 0.84
C LEU A 17 6.09 2.80 -0.62
N LYS A 18 6.13 1.71 -1.40
CA LYS A 18 6.50 1.77 -2.82
C LYS A 18 5.46 2.51 -3.66
N VAL A 19 4.18 2.33 -3.34
CA VAL A 19 3.10 3.11 -3.95
C VAL A 19 3.26 4.60 -3.63
N ALA A 20 3.55 4.95 -2.37
CA ALA A 20 3.80 6.33 -1.98
C ALA A 20 4.94 6.97 -2.78
N GLU A 21 6.08 6.27 -2.91
CA GLU A 21 7.23 6.71 -3.72
C GLU A 21 6.87 6.89 -5.20
N THR A 22 6.22 5.89 -5.80
CA THR A 22 5.91 5.86 -7.23
C THR A 22 4.93 6.96 -7.65
N PHE A 23 3.93 7.24 -6.80
CA PHE A 23 2.90 8.24 -7.08
C PHE A 23 3.20 9.61 -6.44
N GLY A 24 4.38 9.79 -5.84
CA GLY A 24 4.76 11.04 -5.19
C GLY A 24 3.86 11.45 -4.01
N LYS A 25 3.24 10.47 -3.34
CA LYS A 25 2.30 10.71 -2.23
C LYS A 25 3.00 10.48 -0.89
N ARG A 26 2.50 11.14 0.16
CA ARG A 26 2.95 10.85 1.54
C ARG A 26 2.50 9.44 1.94
N HIS A 27 3.41 8.63 2.50
CA HIS A 27 3.10 7.27 2.96
C HIS A 27 1.91 7.23 3.93
N LYS A 28 1.79 8.20 4.84
CA LYS A 28 0.63 8.37 5.73
C LYS A 28 -0.70 8.46 4.97
N ASN A 29 -0.75 9.18 3.85
CA ASN A 29 -1.98 9.37 3.08
C ASN A 29 -2.36 8.07 2.34
N VAL A 30 -1.37 7.30 1.90
CA VAL A 30 -1.59 5.99 1.28
C VAL A 30 -2.16 5.01 2.31
N ILE A 31 -1.58 4.95 3.51
CA ILE A 31 -2.11 4.14 4.62
C ILE A 31 -3.56 4.53 4.93
N GLN A 32 -3.83 5.82 5.09
CA GLN A 32 -5.20 6.30 5.37
C GLN A 32 -6.18 5.91 4.26
N SER A 33 -5.76 5.95 2.99
CA SER A 33 -6.62 5.57 1.86
C SER A 33 -6.96 4.08 1.92
N ILE A 34 -6.00 3.23 2.27
CA ILE A 34 -6.21 1.78 2.44
C ILE A 34 -7.18 1.53 3.61
N GLU A 35 -6.95 2.17 4.75
CA GLU A 35 -7.82 2.04 5.93
C GLU A 35 -9.25 2.44 5.61
N ASN A 36 -9.45 3.58 4.94
CA ASN A 36 -10.78 4.03 4.52
C ASN A 36 -11.45 3.04 3.57
N LEU A 37 -10.74 2.53 2.55
CA LEU A 37 -11.27 1.52 1.63
C LEU A 37 -11.72 0.25 2.37
N THR A 38 -10.89 -0.24 3.30
CA THR A 38 -11.22 -1.43 4.09
C THR A 38 -12.30 -1.21 5.14
N ALA A 39 -12.51 0.03 5.59
CA ALA A 39 -13.59 0.40 6.49
C ALA A 39 -14.93 0.49 5.75
N GLU A 40 -14.92 1.01 4.51
CA GLU A 40 -16.10 1.06 3.64
C GLU A 40 -16.50 -0.35 3.14
N ASN A 41 -15.54 -1.23 2.88
CA ASN A 41 -15.80 -2.60 2.46
C ASN A 41 -14.78 -3.58 3.08
N SER A 42 -15.23 -4.31 4.10
CA SER A 42 -14.41 -5.27 4.84
C SER A 42 -13.91 -6.45 3.99
N ALA A 43 -14.58 -6.78 2.89
CA ALA A 43 -14.11 -7.84 1.97
C ALA A 43 -12.76 -7.48 1.32
N LEU A 44 -12.42 -6.19 1.25
CA LEU A 44 -11.15 -5.71 0.71
C LEU A 44 -9.97 -5.96 1.66
N GLN A 45 -10.20 -6.27 2.94
CA GLN A 45 -9.11 -6.56 3.89
C GLN A 45 -8.22 -7.71 3.42
N ASN A 46 -8.79 -8.69 2.71
CA ASN A 46 -8.03 -9.82 2.15
C ASN A 46 -6.98 -9.38 1.11
N MET A 47 -7.15 -8.20 0.50
CA MET A 47 -6.21 -7.63 -0.47
C MET A 47 -5.06 -6.87 0.19
N PHE A 48 -5.17 -6.54 1.49
CA PHE A 48 -4.22 -5.71 2.23
C PHE A 48 -3.72 -6.42 3.48
N LYS A 49 -2.42 -6.73 3.54
CA LYS A 49 -1.78 -7.35 4.71
C LYS A 49 -0.95 -6.33 5.47
N LEU A 50 -1.22 -6.17 6.77
CA LEU A 50 -0.41 -5.32 7.62
C LEU A 50 1.02 -5.86 7.73
N GLY A 51 1.99 -4.96 7.67
CA GLY A 51 3.40 -5.22 7.89
C GLY A 51 4.06 -4.02 8.53
N THR A 52 5.37 -4.10 8.71
CA THR A 52 6.18 -3.01 9.27
C THR A 52 7.45 -2.83 8.46
N TYR A 53 8.02 -1.64 8.53
CA TYR A 53 9.33 -1.33 7.98
C TYR A 53 10.13 -0.46 8.93
N LEU A 54 11.46 -0.55 8.83
CA LEU A 54 12.37 0.33 9.55
C LEU A 54 12.52 1.63 8.77
N SER A 55 12.11 2.74 9.37
CA SER A 55 12.31 4.08 8.79
C SER A 55 13.76 4.53 8.91
N LYS A 56 14.13 5.57 8.15
CA LYS A 56 15.46 6.23 8.23
C LYS A 56 15.80 6.78 9.62
N GLN A 57 14.81 6.90 10.51
CA GLN A 57 14.98 7.37 11.89
C GLN A 57 15.11 6.21 12.88
N ASN A 58 15.39 4.99 12.42
CA ASN A 58 15.37 3.75 13.22
C ASN A 58 14.05 3.49 13.97
N LYS A 59 12.94 4.05 13.48
CA LYS A 59 11.60 3.78 14.01
C LYS A 59 10.91 2.73 13.16
N THR A 60 10.37 1.70 13.79
CA THR A 60 9.47 0.73 13.16
C THR A 60 8.13 1.41 12.91
N LEU A 61 7.73 1.51 11.65
CA LEU A 61 6.48 2.13 11.22
C LEU A 61 5.61 1.11 10.49
N PRO A 62 4.27 1.23 10.57
CA PRO A 62 3.36 0.35 9.85
C PRO A 62 3.44 0.61 8.35
N MET A 63 3.17 -0.44 7.58
CA MET A 63 2.93 -0.38 6.14
C MET A 63 1.99 -1.51 5.72
N TYR A 64 1.38 -1.41 4.56
CA TYR A 64 0.53 -2.47 4.01
C TYR A 64 1.21 -3.10 2.80
N TYR A 65 1.19 -4.43 2.74
CA TYR A 65 1.41 -5.19 1.52
C TYR A 65 0.08 -5.37 0.80
N MET A 66 0.09 -5.28 -0.53
CA MET A 66 -1.11 -5.46 -1.34
C MET A 66 -0.83 -6.29 -2.57
N ASN A 67 -1.83 -7.07 -2.99
CA ASN A 67 -1.80 -7.80 -4.26
C ASN A 67 -2.15 -6.86 -5.43
N ARG A 68 -2.20 -7.41 -6.66
CA ARG A 68 -2.54 -6.65 -7.87
C ARG A 68 -3.91 -5.96 -7.78
N ASP A 69 -4.90 -6.61 -7.20
CA ASP A 69 -6.26 -6.08 -7.11
C ASP A 69 -6.34 -4.92 -6.13
N GLY A 70 -5.75 -5.08 -4.94
CA GLY A 70 -5.64 -4.00 -3.95
C GLY A 70 -4.86 -2.81 -4.48
N PHE A 71 -3.77 -3.05 -5.23
CA PHE A 71 -3.04 -1.99 -5.92
C PHE A 71 -3.90 -1.26 -6.95
N THR A 72 -4.58 -2.01 -7.83
CA THR A 72 -5.42 -1.43 -8.89
C THR A 72 -6.53 -0.58 -8.29
N LEU A 73 -7.23 -1.09 -7.27
CA LEU A 73 -8.27 -0.36 -6.55
C LEU A 73 -7.76 0.96 -5.97
N LEU A 74 -6.60 0.92 -5.31
CA LEU A 74 -5.98 2.08 -4.69
C LEU A 74 -5.59 3.15 -5.73
N VAL A 75 -4.97 2.73 -6.84
CA VAL A 75 -4.55 3.64 -7.93
C VAL A 75 -5.75 4.24 -8.64
N VAL A 76 -6.77 3.45 -8.93
CA VAL A 76 -8.05 3.91 -9.48
C VAL A 76 -8.66 4.98 -8.57
N GLY A 77 -8.68 4.73 -7.25
CA GLY A 77 -9.11 5.71 -6.26
C GLY A 77 -8.33 7.03 -6.32
N PHE A 78 -7.02 6.98 -6.57
CA PHE A 78 -6.19 8.19 -6.74
C PHE A 78 -6.45 8.95 -8.03
N ILE A 79 -6.86 8.28 -9.11
CA ILE A 79 -7.17 8.91 -10.40
C ILE A 79 -8.53 9.61 -10.33
N PHE A 80 -9.54 8.96 -9.75
CA PHE A 80 -10.89 9.50 -9.65
C PHE A 80 -11.02 10.56 -8.56
N LYS A 81 -10.29 10.45 -7.45
CA LYS A 81 -10.17 11.53 -6.46
C LYS A 81 -9.07 12.50 -6.91
N ARG A 82 -9.44 13.43 -7.81
CA ARG A 82 -8.64 14.67 -8.01
C ARG A 82 -8.68 15.47 -6.71
N GLN A 83 -7.57 15.49 -5.97
CA GLN A 83 -7.25 16.56 -5.04
C GLN A 83 -6.42 17.62 -5.76
#